data_AF-A0A9D1KHF5-F1
#
_entry.id   AF-A0A9D1KHF5-F1
#
_cell.length_a   1.000
_cell.length_b   1.000
_cell.length_c   1.000
_cell.angle_alpha   90.00
_cell.angle_beta   90.00
_cell.angle_gamma   90.00
#
_symmetry.space_group_name_H-M   'P 1'
#
loop_
_entity.id
_entity.type
_entity.pdbx_description
1 polymer ?
#
loop_
_entity_poly.entity_id
_entity_poly.type
_entity_poly.pdbx_seq_one_letter_code
_entity_poly.pdbx_strand_id
1 'polypeptide(L)'
;MTESKSDCYFFIVNPRAGSGKTMYEWLPAERRLKRLGIPCDIAMTDHKRHATALAQHAAAEGYRRIIAVGGDGSLHEVFNGICRWCAATGVPTEEFLIGVVPIGSGNDWIRSLGVPNDTTEVVNMIHRRSSGVMDVMRVKSSGGKTAYMANIGGVGFDSHVCKRVNTQKESGRRGRLIYLNSL
;
A
#
# COMPACT_ATOMS: atom_id res chain seq x y z
N MET A 1 -6.53 15.71 -25.92
CA MET A 1 -6.06 14.31 -25.85
C MET A 1 -6.35 13.83 -24.44
N THR A 2 -7.36 12.99 -24.25
CA THR A 2 -7.61 12.33 -22.97
C THR A 2 -6.44 11.38 -22.70
N GLU A 3 -5.61 11.68 -21.70
CA GLU A 3 -4.57 10.75 -21.25
C GLU A 3 -5.23 9.42 -20.89
N SER A 4 -4.64 8.31 -21.35
CA SER A 4 -5.10 6.98 -20.96
C SER A 4 -4.93 6.83 -19.45
N LYS A 5 -6.00 6.42 -18.73
CA LYS A 5 -5.93 6.14 -17.28
C LYS A 5 -4.84 5.12 -16.92
N SER A 6 -4.38 4.30 -17.88
CA SER A 6 -3.25 3.38 -17.70
C SER A 6 -1.93 4.08 -17.37
N ASP A 7 -1.72 5.30 -17.87
CA ASP A 7 -0.51 6.10 -17.62
C ASP A 7 -0.66 7.11 -16.48
N CYS A 8 -1.89 7.29 -15.97
CA CYS A 8 -2.17 8.10 -14.79
C CYS A 8 -1.89 7.31 -13.50
N TYR A 9 -1.28 7.97 -12.52
CA TYR A 9 -1.04 7.39 -11.19
C TYR A 9 -2.26 7.59 -10.30
N PHE A 10 -2.76 6.52 -9.69
CA PHE A 10 -3.85 6.58 -8.71
C PHE A 10 -3.30 6.41 -7.30
N PHE A 11 -3.35 7.48 -6.50
CA PHE A 11 -2.86 7.48 -5.12
C PHE A 11 -4.00 7.19 -4.14
N ILE A 12 -3.85 6.14 -3.33
CA ILE A 12 -4.79 5.77 -2.27
C ILE A 12 -4.20 6.18 -0.93
N VAL A 13 -4.73 7.26 -0.36
CA VAL A 13 -4.16 7.94 0.81
C VAL A 13 -4.86 7.53 2.08
N ASN A 14 -4.10 6.99 3.05
CA ASN A 14 -4.59 6.76 4.39
C ASN A 14 -4.27 7.97 5.31
N PRO A 15 -5.23 8.87 5.57
CA PRO A 15 -4.97 10.07 6.37
C PRO A 15 -4.61 9.75 7.83
N ARG A 16 -4.92 8.55 8.33
CA ARG A 16 -4.64 8.13 9.71
C ARG A 16 -3.29 7.42 9.87
N ALA A 17 -2.57 7.14 8.78
CA ALA A 17 -1.25 6.53 8.85
C ALA A 17 -0.23 7.43 9.58
N GLY A 18 0.89 6.84 10.02
CA GLY A 18 1.94 7.56 10.72
C GLY A 18 1.50 8.33 11.98
N SER A 19 0.44 7.88 12.67
CA SER A 19 -0.16 8.61 13.80
C SER A 19 -0.88 9.92 13.42
N GLY A 20 -1.44 10.00 12.21
CA GLY A 20 -2.11 11.20 11.69
C GLY A 20 -1.17 12.19 10.99
N LYS A 21 0.09 11.81 10.77
CA LYS A 21 1.10 12.66 10.11
C LYS A 21 0.95 12.67 8.59
N THR A 22 0.13 11.78 8.02
CA THR A 22 0.00 11.62 6.57
C THR A 22 -0.18 12.93 5.85
N MET A 23 -1.13 13.77 6.26
CA MET A 23 -1.40 15.01 5.52
C MET A 23 -0.18 15.94 5.52
N TYR A 24 0.55 16.04 6.63
CA TYR A 24 1.74 16.85 6.72
C TYR A 24 2.89 16.32 5.83
N GLU A 25 3.11 15.01 5.81
CA GLU A 25 4.20 14.38 5.05
C GLU A 25 3.86 14.17 3.56
N TRP A 26 2.57 14.01 3.23
CA TRP A 26 2.07 13.77 1.87
C TRP A 26 1.91 15.05 1.06
N LEU A 27 1.41 16.14 1.66
CA LEU A 27 1.14 17.40 0.94
C LEU A 27 2.35 17.93 0.13
N PRO A 28 3.60 17.92 0.67
CA PRO A 28 4.77 18.31 -0.11
C PRO A 28 5.02 17.41 -1.32
N ALA A 29 4.84 16.10 -1.17
CA ALA A 29 5.00 15.12 -2.24
C ALA A 29 3.93 15.31 -3.34
N GLU A 30 2.67 15.52 -2.95
CA GLU A 30 1.57 15.83 -3.87
C GLU A 30 1.85 17.09 -4.69
N ARG A 31 2.29 18.18 -4.04
CA ARG A 31 2.66 19.42 -4.73
C ARG A 31 3.82 19.22 -5.70
N ARG A 32 4.77 18.34 -5.36
CA ARG A 32 5.90 18.00 -6.23
C ARG A 32 5.44 17.22 -7.45
N LEU A 33 4.55 16.22 -7.29
CA LEU A 33 3.95 15.48 -8.41
C LEU A 33 3.29 16.43 -9.41
N LYS A 34 2.48 17.37 -8.92
CA LYS A 34 1.84 18.42 -9.73
C LYS A 34 2.85 19.30 -10.46
N ARG A 35 3.92 19.74 -9.78
CA ARG A 35 4.98 20.57 -10.37
C ARG A 35 5.75 19.84 -11.47
N LEU A 36 5.95 18.53 -11.31
CA LEU A 36 6.61 17.68 -12.29
C LEU A 36 5.70 17.27 -13.45
N GLY A 37 4.42 17.70 -13.45
CA GLY A 37 3.45 17.36 -14.49
C GLY A 37 3.12 15.87 -14.54
N ILE A 38 3.24 15.15 -13.42
CA ILE A 38 2.91 13.73 -13.36
C ILE A 38 1.39 13.60 -13.26
N PRO A 39 0.71 12.96 -14.23
CA PRO A 39 -0.74 12.78 -14.18
C PRO A 39 -1.10 11.89 -12.98
N CYS A 40 -1.95 12.42 -12.11
CA CYS A 40 -2.37 11.67 -10.95
C CYS A 40 -3.76 12.02 -10.44
N ASP A 41 -4.47 10.99 -9.98
CA ASP A 41 -5.71 11.09 -9.22
C ASP A 41 -5.49 10.61 -7.79
N ILE A 42 -6.29 11.11 -6.85
CA ILE A 42 -6.10 10.88 -5.43
C ILE A 42 -7.43 10.52 -4.79
N ALA A 43 -7.45 9.41 -4.04
CA ALA A 43 -8.59 9.01 -3.22
C ALA A 43 -8.14 8.79 -1.77
N MET A 44 -8.93 9.27 -0.81
CA MET A 44 -8.66 9.08 0.61
C MET A 44 -9.45 7.90 1.17
N THR A 45 -8.85 7.16 2.11
CA THR A 45 -9.54 6.09 2.84
C THR A 45 -10.28 6.66 4.05
N ASP A 46 -11.55 6.29 4.25
CA ASP A 46 -12.33 6.73 5.41
C ASP A 46 -12.30 5.73 6.59
N HIS A 47 -12.08 4.44 6.29
CA HIS A 47 -12.15 3.37 7.28
C HIS A 47 -11.18 2.22 6.95
N LYS A 48 -10.98 1.32 7.91
CA LYS A 48 -10.12 0.13 7.78
C LYS A 48 -10.64 -0.77 6.64
N ARG A 49 -9.76 -1.28 5.78
CA ARG A 49 -10.08 -2.05 4.56
C ARG A 49 -10.66 -1.25 3.40
N HIS A 50 -10.82 0.07 3.52
CA HIS A 50 -11.33 0.88 2.40
C HIS A 50 -10.35 0.94 1.22
N ALA A 51 -9.03 0.84 1.46
CA ALA A 51 -8.05 0.89 0.39
C ALA A 51 -8.19 -0.29 -0.59
N THR A 52 -8.66 -1.45 -0.12
CA THR A 52 -8.98 -2.59 -0.98
C THR A 52 -10.08 -2.26 -1.99
N ALA A 53 -11.17 -1.63 -1.54
CA ALA A 53 -12.29 -1.25 -2.42
C ALA A 53 -11.86 -0.17 -3.42
N LEU A 54 -11.10 0.84 -2.97
CA LEU A 54 -10.56 1.88 -3.85
C LEU A 54 -9.62 1.32 -4.91
N ALA A 55 -8.76 0.36 -4.55
CA ALA A 55 -7.84 -0.28 -5.50
C ALA A 55 -8.58 -1.11 -6.56
N GLN A 56 -9.63 -1.83 -6.16
CA GLN A 56 -10.49 -2.56 -7.10
C GLN A 56 -11.24 -1.62 -8.04
N HIS A 57 -11.76 -0.51 -7.51
CA HIS A 57 -12.42 0.52 -8.31
C HIS A 57 -11.45 1.14 -9.32
N ALA A 58 -10.26 1.56 -8.88
CA ALA A 58 -9.24 2.11 -9.77
C ALA A 58 -8.83 1.10 -10.87
N ALA A 59 -8.65 -0.18 -10.53
CA ALA A 59 -8.34 -1.21 -11.52
C ALA A 59 -9.46 -1.36 -12.57
N ALA A 60 -10.72 -1.33 -12.14
CA ALA A 60 -11.90 -1.40 -13.01
C ALA A 60 -12.03 -0.16 -13.92
N GLU A 61 -11.66 1.01 -13.41
CA GLU A 61 -11.63 2.28 -14.16
C GLU A 61 -10.47 2.36 -15.17
N GLY A 62 -9.59 1.35 -15.22
CA GLY A 62 -8.49 1.28 -16.17
C GLY A 62 -7.16 1.83 -15.66
N TYR A 63 -7.05 2.21 -14.38
CA TYR A 63 -5.76 2.55 -13.80
C TYR A 63 -4.88 1.31 -13.70
N ARG A 64 -3.60 1.49 -14.03
CA ARG A 64 -2.57 0.44 -13.97
C ARG A 64 -1.38 0.82 -13.09
N ARG A 65 -1.31 2.07 -12.62
CA ARG A 65 -0.29 2.57 -11.70
C ARG A 65 -0.97 2.98 -10.40
N ILE A 66 -0.95 2.13 -9.39
CA ILE A 66 -1.70 2.33 -8.14
C ILE A 66 -0.74 2.39 -6.96
N ILE A 67 -0.72 3.52 -6.25
CA ILE A 67 0.25 3.81 -5.20
C ILE A 67 -0.47 3.99 -3.86
N ALA A 68 -0.09 3.21 -2.85
CA ALA A 68 -0.57 3.41 -1.48
C ALA A 68 0.20 4.55 -0.81
N VAL A 69 -0.48 5.44 -0.08
CA VAL A 69 0.17 6.46 0.76
C VAL A 69 -0.15 6.14 2.22
N GLY A 70 0.82 5.59 2.94
CA GLY A 70 0.61 5.01 4.26
C GLY A 70 1.72 4.05 4.66
N GLY A 71 1.43 3.09 5.55
CA GLY A 71 2.38 2.03 5.92
C GLY A 71 2.07 0.67 5.25
N ASP A 72 2.73 -0.39 5.71
CA ASP A 72 2.59 -1.75 5.16
C ASP A 72 1.13 -2.24 5.08
N GLY A 73 0.29 -1.87 6.05
CA GLY A 73 -1.14 -2.24 6.04
C GLY A 73 -1.92 -1.62 4.87
N SER A 74 -1.65 -0.35 4.53
CA SER A 74 -2.29 0.32 3.39
C SER A 74 -1.83 -0.30 2.07
N LEU A 75 -0.52 -0.58 1.95
CA LEU A 75 0.02 -1.29 0.79
C LEU A 75 -0.60 -2.69 0.67
N HIS A 76 -0.69 -3.44 1.76
CA HIS A 76 -1.29 -4.78 1.77
C HIS A 76 -2.75 -4.79 1.32
N GLU A 77 -3.54 -3.79 1.76
CA GLU A 77 -4.93 -3.62 1.34
C GLU A 77 -5.06 -3.32 -0.16
N VAL A 78 -4.23 -2.41 -0.69
CA VAL A 78 -4.18 -2.07 -2.13
C VAL A 78 -3.78 -3.29 -2.95
N PHE A 79 -2.69 -3.94 -2.56
CA PHE A 79 -2.15 -5.12 -3.22
C PHE A 79 -3.18 -6.26 -3.31
N ASN A 80 -3.83 -6.59 -2.19
CA ASN A 80 -4.87 -7.62 -2.19
C ASN A 80 -6.10 -7.21 -3.01
N GLY A 81 -6.44 -5.91 -3.04
CA GLY A 81 -7.52 -5.40 -3.89
C GLY A 81 -7.25 -5.70 -5.36
N ILE A 82 -6.06 -5.34 -5.83
CA ILE A 82 -5.63 -5.54 -7.23
C ILE A 82 -5.56 -7.03 -7.56
N CYS A 83 -4.84 -7.83 -6.78
CA CYS A 83 -4.70 -9.26 -7.08
C CYS A 83 -6.06 -10.00 -7.10
N ARG A 84 -7.00 -9.62 -6.23
CA ARG A 84 -8.36 -10.19 -6.25
C ARG A 84 -9.15 -9.75 -7.47
N TRP A 85 -9.02 -8.49 -7.88
CA TRP A 85 -9.67 -7.99 -9.09
C TRP A 85 -9.13 -8.68 -10.34
N CYS A 86 -7.80 -8.81 -10.47
CA CYS A 86 -7.15 -9.56 -11.55
C CYS A 86 -7.64 -11.01 -11.59
N ALA A 87 -7.68 -11.69 -10.44
CA ALA A 87 -8.16 -13.07 -10.36
C ALA A 87 -9.64 -13.22 -10.77
N ALA A 88 -10.48 -12.21 -10.51
CA ALA A 88 -11.89 -12.22 -10.87
C ALA A 88 -12.15 -11.87 -12.35
N THR A 89 -11.27 -11.07 -12.96
CA THR A 89 -11.47 -10.53 -14.32
C THR A 89 -10.62 -11.24 -15.38
N GLY A 90 -9.58 -11.98 -14.98
CA GLY A 90 -8.62 -12.59 -15.89
C GLY A 90 -7.55 -11.63 -16.41
N VAL A 91 -7.54 -10.37 -15.94
CA VAL A 91 -6.49 -9.40 -16.31
C VAL A 91 -5.17 -9.79 -15.63
N PRO A 92 -4.05 -9.89 -16.37
CA PRO A 92 -2.73 -10.20 -15.82
C PRO A 92 -2.30 -9.20 -14.74
N THR A 93 -1.70 -9.70 -13.66
CA THR A 93 -1.17 -8.85 -12.58
C THR A 93 0.04 -8.03 -13.01
N GLU A 94 0.75 -8.49 -14.04
CA GLU A 94 1.94 -7.88 -14.64
C GLU A 94 1.64 -6.54 -15.32
N GLU A 95 0.37 -6.27 -15.63
CA GLU A 95 -0.06 -4.95 -16.11
C GLU A 95 0.01 -3.88 -15.01
N PHE A 96 0.09 -4.27 -13.74
CA PHE A 96 -0.02 -3.34 -12.62
C PHE A 96 1.34 -2.96 -12.05
N LEU A 97 1.60 -1.65 -12.01
CA LEU A 97 2.62 -1.05 -11.18
C LEU A 97 2.01 -0.69 -9.83
N ILE A 98 2.48 -1.38 -8.78
CA ILE A 98 2.06 -1.14 -7.40
C ILE A 98 3.23 -0.54 -6.64
N GLY A 99 2.96 0.51 -5.88
CA GLY A 99 3.99 1.16 -5.06
C GLY A 99 3.45 1.69 -3.74
N VAL A 100 4.36 2.24 -2.94
CA VAL A 100 4.02 2.88 -1.67
C VAL A 100 4.80 4.17 -1.49
N VAL A 101 4.12 5.21 -1.02
CA VAL A 101 4.72 6.40 -0.40
C VAL A 101 4.67 6.15 1.10
N PRO A 102 5.80 5.82 1.73
CA PRO A 102 5.81 5.35 3.10
C PRO A 102 5.56 6.48 4.08
N ILE A 103 4.55 6.29 4.93
CA ILE A 103 4.20 7.21 6.02
C ILE A 103 3.99 6.41 7.30
N GLY A 104 4.90 6.59 8.25
CA GLY A 104 4.89 5.92 9.56
C GLY A 104 6.13 5.09 9.84
N SER A 105 6.01 4.13 10.76
CA SER A 105 7.15 3.37 11.31
C SER A 105 7.22 1.90 10.89
N GLY A 106 6.14 1.35 10.34
CA GLY A 106 6.04 -0.04 9.86
C GLY A 106 6.12 -0.06 8.35
N ASN A 107 7.36 -0.19 7.88
CA ASN A 107 7.79 0.03 6.51
C ASN A 107 8.75 -1.12 6.11
N ASP A 108 8.39 -2.35 6.47
CA ASP A 108 9.25 -3.50 6.28
C ASP A 108 9.31 -3.90 4.79
N TRP A 109 8.24 -3.65 4.02
CA TRP A 109 8.23 -3.91 2.58
C TRP A 109 9.22 -3.02 1.81
N ILE A 110 9.23 -1.72 2.09
CA ILE A 110 10.16 -0.80 1.42
C ILE A 110 11.63 -1.12 1.75
N ARG A 111 11.90 -1.61 2.98
CA ARG A 111 13.25 -1.99 3.41
C ARG A 111 13.76 -3.20 2.63
N SER A 112 12.90 -4.21 2.43
CA SER A 112 13.25 -5.40 1.66
C SER A 112 13.52 -5.10 0.17
N LEU A 113 12.89 -4.05 -0.38
CA LEU A 113 12.98 -3.70 -1.81
C LEU A 113 13.88 -2.49 -2.11
N GLY A 114 14.55 -1.93 -1.10
CA GLY A 114 15.41 -0.76 -1.26
C GLY A 114 14.66 0.54 -1.62
N VAL A 115 13.34 0.59 -1.38
CA VAL A 115 12.55 1.81 -1.60
C VAL A 115 12.88 2.82 -0.48
N PRO A 116 13.21 4.08 -0.81
CA PRO A 116 13.52 5.11 0.17
C PRO A 116 12.36 5.35 1.14
N ASN A 117 12.70 5.64 2.39
CA ASN A 117 11.72 6.05 3.41
C ASN A 117 11.34 7.54 3.31
N ASP A 118 11.98 8.29 2.42
CA ASP A 118 11.72 9.70 2.17
C ASP A 118 10.69 9.85 1.04
N THR A 119 9.63 10.62 1.31
CA THR A 119 8.52 10.80 0.37
C THR A 119 8.94 11.55 -0.89
N THR A 120 9.94 12.44 -0.81
CA THR A 120 10.47 13.17 -1.96
C THR A 120 11.26 12.25 -2.88
N GLU A 121 12.08 11.36 -2.32
CA GLU A 121 12.81 10.37 -3.10
C GLU A 121 11.88 9.37 -3.80
N VAL A 122 10.77 8.98 -3.16
CA VAL A 122 9.76 8.14 -3.81
C VAL A 122 9.13 8.88 -5.01
N VAL A 123 8.84 10.17 -4.89
CA VAL A 123 8.36 10.98 -6.03
C VAL A 123 9.42 11.06 -7.14
N ASN A 124 10.72 11.13 -6.80
CA ASN A 124 11.80 11.08 -7.80
C ASN A 124 11.83 9.73 -8.53
N MET A 125 11.61 8.61 -7.83
CA MET A 125 11.51 7.29 -8.44
C MET A 125 10.32 7.20 -9.40
N ILE A 126 9.16 7.73 -8.99
CA ILE A 126 7.96 7.81 -9.85
C ILE A 126 8.28 8.62 -11.12
N HIS A 127 8.92 9.78 -10.97
CA HIS A 127 9.30 10.63 -12.10
C HIS A 127 10.27 9.93 -13.07
N ARG A 128 11.24 9.18 -12.52
CA ARG A 128 12.19 8.36 -13.30
C ARG A 128 11.58 7.07 -13.86
N ARG A 129 10.33 6.76 -13.54
CA ARG A 129 9.64 5.50 -13.88
C ARG A 129 10.44 4.27 -13.45
N SER A 130 11.07 4.34 -12.29
CA SER A 130 11.83 3.21 -11.74
C SER A 130 10.89 2.14 -11.18
N SER A 131 10.96 0.94 -11.73
CA SER A 131 10.14 -0.21 -11.33
C SER A 131 10.90 -1.52 -11.52
N GLY A 132 10.44 -2.58 -10.83
CA GLY A 132 10.94 -3.94 -10.99
C GLY A 132 9.81 -4.96 -10.89
N VAL A 133 10.09 -6.20 -11.30
CA VAL A 133 9.17 -7.32 -11.15
C VAL A 133 9.37 -7.95 -9.77
N MET A 134 8.29 -8.40 -9.15
CA MET A 134 8.31 -9.06 -7.85
C MET A 134 7.37 -10.24 -7.86
N ASP A 135 7.85 -11.39 -7.37
CA ASP A 135 7.03 -12.57 -7.17
C ASP A 135 6.04 -12.37 -6.01
N VAL A 136 4.89 -13.03 -6.11
CA VAL A 136 3.79 -12.89 -5.16
C VAL A 136 3.38 -14.25 -4.61
N MET A 137 3.21 -14.34 -3.30
CA MET A 137 2.64 -15.53 -2.68
C MET A 137 1.12 -15.45 -2.67
N ARG A 138 0.46 -16.50 -3.18
CA ARG A 138 -0.99 -16.70 -3.06
C ARG A 138 -1.27 -17.84 -2.07
N VAL A 139 -1.98 -17.52 -0.99
CA VAL A 139 -2.32 -18.48 0.07
C VAL A 139 -3.83 -18.75 0.06
N LYS A 140 -4.21 -20.03 0.11
CA LYS A 140 -5.60 -20.47 0.22
C LYS A 140 -5.79 -21.23 1.54
N SER A 141 -6.76 -20.79 2.34
CA SER A 141 -7.20 -21.46 3.56
C SER A 141 -8.10 -22.65 3.23
N SER A 142 -8.14 -23.66 4.12
CA SER A 142 -9.11 -24.76 4.09
C SER A 142 -10.57 -24.26 4.05
N GLY A 143 -10.85 -23.11 4.67
CA GLY A 143 -12.16 -22.45 4.61
C GLY A 143 -12.42 -21.66 3.32
N GLY A 144 -11.62 -21.86 2.28
CA GLY A 144 -11.82 -21.27 0.95
C GLY A 144 -11.35 -19.82 0.78
N LYS A 145 -10.86 -19.16 1.84
CA LYS A 145 -10.36 -17.78 1.76
C LYS A 145 -9.01 -17.72 1.05
N THR A 146 -8.86 -16.74 0.14
CA THR A 146 -7.59 -16.44 -0.54
C THR A 146 -7.02 -15.10 -0.09
N ALA A 147 -5.71 -15.09 0.16
CA ALA A 147 -4.93 -13.91 0.47
C ALA A 147 -3.64 -13.88 -0.36
N TYR A 148 -3.16 -12.67 -0.64
CA TYR A 148 -1.91 -12.43 -1.36
C TYR A 148 -0.92 -11.73 -0.43
N MET A 149 0.34 -12.15 -0.50
CA MET A 149 1.41 -11.64 0.35
C MET A 149 2.62 -11.25 -0.50
N ALA A 150 3.11 -10.04 -0.24
CA ALA A 150 4.23 -9.44 -0.98
C ALA A 150 5.58 -9.56 -0.25
N ASN A 151 5.61 -10.02 1.01
CA ASN A 151 6.84 -10.12 1.80
C ASN A 151 6.89 -11.42 2.59
N ILE A 152 6.13 -11.49 3.69
CA ILE A 152 6.13 -12.64 4.59
C ILE A 152 4.72 -12.97 5.07
N GLY A 153 4.45 -14.25 5.26
CA GLY A 153 3.29 -14.77 5.97
C GLY A 153 3.76 -15.70 7.09
N GLY A 154 3.09 -15.67 8.22
CA GLY A 154 3.42 -16.52 9.36
C GLY A 154 2.18 -17.08 10.06
N VAL A 155 2.37 -18.23 10.70
CA VAL A 155 1.34 -19.00 11.41
C VAL A 155 1.91 -19.47 12.74
N GLY A 156 1.08 -19.43 13.79
CA GLY A 156 1.50 -19.81 15.14
C GLY A 156 1.89 -18.61 15.99
N PHE A 157 3.03 -18.69 16.68
CA PHE A 157 3.39 -17.73 17.75
C PHE A 157 3.54 -16.29 17.25
N ASP A 158 4.22 -16.09 16.12
CA ASP A 158 4.42 -14.77 15.50
C ASP A 158 3.08 -14.09 15.14
N SER A 159 2.11 -14.87 14.65
CA SER A 159 0.76 -14.38 14.35
C SER A 159 -0.02 -13.97 15.60
N HIS A 160 0.21 -14.66 16.73
CA HIS A 160 -0.38 -14.32 18.02
C HIS A 160 0.18 -12.99 18.54
N VAL A 161 1.50 -12.82 18.49
CA VAL A 161 2.19 -11.57 18.86
C VAL A 161 1.68 -10.42 17.98
N CYS A 162 1.62 -10.59 16.66
CA CYS A 162 1.12 -9.56 15.74
C CYS A 162 -0.34 -9.17 16.03
N LYS A 163 -1.20 -10.14 16.34
CA LYS A 163 -2.59 -9.89 16.74
C LYS A 163 -2.63 -9.04 18.02
N ARG A 164 -1.83 -9.39 19.03
CA ARG A 164 -1.76 -8.68 20.30
C ARG A 164 -1.22 -7.26 20.14
N VAL A 165 -0.18 -7.05 19.32
CA VAL A 165 0.34 -5.72 18.96
C VAL A 165 -0.75 -4.87 18.30
N ASN A 166 -1.51 -5.43 17.36
CA ASN A 166 -2.58 -4.71 16.68
C ASN A 166 -3.70 -4.30 17.64
N THR A 167 -4.15 -5.22 18.51
CA THR A 167 -5.15 -4.90 19.54
C THR A 167 -4.65 -3.78 20.48
N GLN A 168 -3.38 -3.80 20.87
CA GLN A 168 -2.79 -2.74 21.71
C GLN A 168 -2.68 -1.38 20.99
N LYS A 169 -2.39 -1.39 19.68
CA LYS A 169 -2.42 -0.16 18.85
C LYS A 169 -3.85 0.38 18.72
N GLU A 170 -4.83 -0.50 18.55
CA GLU A 170 -6.26 -0.15 18.51
C GLU A 170 -6.73 0.45 19.85
N SER A 171 -6.16 0.02 20.97
CA SER A 171 -6.38 0.63 22.29
C SER A 171 -5.53 1.89 22.54
N GLY A 172 -4.93 2.48 21.51
CA GLY A 172 -4.21 3.76 21.57
C GLY A 172 -2.74 3.68 22.02
N ARG A 173 -2.19 2.49 22.31
CA ARG A 173 -0.79 2.35 22.72
C ARG A 173 0.14 2.48 21.50
N ARG A 174 1.26 3.20 21.63
CA ARG A 174 2.30 3.34 20.58
C ARG A 174 3.71 3.09 21.11
N GLY A 175 4.65 2.73 20.22
CA GLY A 175 6.09 2.59 20.53
C GLY A 175 6.67 1.18 20.36
N ARG A 176 8.01 1.07 20.42
CA ARG A 176 8.77 -0.20 20.25
C ARG A 176 8.48 -1.23 21.36
N LEU A 177 8.18 -0.77 22.57
CA LEU A 177 7.91 -1.62 23.74
C LEU A 177 6.65 -2.47 23.59
N ILE A 178 5.75 -2.15 22.66
CA ILE A 178 4.52 -2.94 22.44
C ILE A 178 4.85 -4.33 21.91
N TYR A 179 5.89 -4.46 21.08
CA TYR A 179 6.34 -5.76 20.60
C TYR A 179 6.85 -6.63 21.75
N LEU A 180 7.66 -6.06 22.65
CA LEU A 180 8.14 -6.76 23.85
C LEU A 180 7.00 -7.15 24.79
N ASN A 181 6.03 -6.25 25.00
CA ASN A 181 4.82 -6.54 25.80
C ASN A 181 3.81 -7.46 25.10
N SER A 182 4.11 -7.90 23.88
CA SER A 182 3.26 -8.80 23.10
C SER A 182 3.88 -10.17 22.87
N LEU A 183 5.16 -10.36 23.23
CA LEU A 183 5.79 -11.68 23.41
C LEU A 183 5.14 -12.41 24.61
#